data_AF-A0AAD6M5L1-F1
#
_entry.id   AF-A0AAD6M5L1-F1
#
_cell.length_a   1.000
_cell.length_b   1.000
_cell.length_c   1.000
_cell.angle_alpha   90.00
_cell.angle_beta   90.00
_cell.angle_gamma   90.00
#
_symmetry.space_group_name_H-M   'P 1'
#
loop_
_entity.id
_entity.type
_entity.pdbx_description
1 polymer ?
#
loop_
_entity_poly.entity_id
_entity_poly.type
_entity_poly.pdbx_seq_one_letter_code
_entity_poly.pdbx_strand_id
1 'polypeptide(L)'
;MEYKQQVQVGQNSLQCQNNSEDIDMRQERRSANYKPNIWKYDFLQSLSSKYDEEQYRRVAEKLREEVKSIFVEAVDLLAKLKLVDSVIKLGLGSYFEEEIKQSLDIIAASFKNQNPNVEENLYVTALRFKLLRLHGYEVSQGENTGRGVFNGFFDGTFDRSKCTDVRGLIELFEASHLAYEGEATLEDAKAFSARILSGINCSAIESDLAKHVVHVLELPSHWRVLWFDVKWHINTYENDKQTNRHLLALAKVNFNTVQATLQKDLRDVSR
;
A
#
# COMPACT_ATOMS: atom_id res chain seq x y z
N MET A 1 -12.73 55.48 -50.67
CA MET A 1 -11.73 55.54 -51.75
C MET A 1 -10.38 55.34 -51.12
N GLU A 2 -9.82 54.15 -51.37
CA GLU A 2 -8.47 53.73 -50.97
C GLU A 2 -7.42 54.55 -51.71
N TYR A 3 -6.25 54.77 -51.09
CA TYR A 3 -4.99 54.78 -51.83
C TYR A 3 -3.89 54.12 -50.99
N LYS A 4 -3.49 52.91 -51.43
CA LYS A 4 -2.22 52.25 -51.11
C LYS A 4 -1.14 52.78 -52.06
N GLN A 5 0.11 52.85 -51.58
CA GLN A 5 1.27 52.14 -52.14
C GLN A 5 2.56 52.60 -51.43
N GLN A 6 3.20 51.68 -50.69
CA GLN A 6 4.38 50.88 -51.09
C GLN A 6 5.69 51.68 -51.07
N VAL A 7 6.57 51.31 -50.14
CA VAL A 7 8.00 51.61 -50.21
C VAL A 7 8.75 50.29 -49.95
N GLN A 8 9.57 49.86 -50.91
CA GLN A 8 10.61 48.86 -50.67
C GLN A 8 11.99 49.44 -51.01
N VAL A 9 12.84 49.34 -49.98
CA VAL A 9 14.26 48.98 -49.94
C VAL A 9 15.28 49.81 -50.73
N GLY A 10 16.21 50.39 -49.97
CA GLY A 10 17.60 50.62 -50.37
C GLY A 10 18.51 50.37 -49.16
N GLN A 11 19.39 49.38 -49.28
CA GLN A 11 20.42 49.04 -48.28
C GLN A 11 21.41 50.20 -48.10
N ASN A 12 21.90 50.40 -46.88
CA ASN A 12 23.31 50.75 -46.69
C ASN A 12 23.80 50.35 -45.28
N SER A 13 24.97 49.72 -45.30
CA SER A 13 25.65 49.02 -44.22
C SER A 13 26.19 49.97 -43.17
N LEU A 14 26.08 49.58 -41.90
CA LEU A 14 26.94 50.08 -40.83
C LEU A 14 27.82 48.95 -40.34
N GLN A 15 29.10 49.12 -40.65
CA GLN A 15 30.21 48.24 -40.32
C GLN A 15 30.58 48.49 -38.86
N CYS A 16 30.34 47.53 -37.97
CA CYS A 16 30.81 47.60 -36.59
C CYS A 16 32.25 47.07 -36.55
N GLN A 17 33.20 47.92 -36.18
CA GLN A 17 34.60 47.52 -35.96
C GLN A 17 34.73 46.77 -34.64
N ASN A 18 35.27 45.56 -34.73
CA ASN A 18 35.73 44.75 -33.62
C ASN A 18 36.92 45.42 -32.93
N ASN A 19 36.89 45.45 -31.60
CA ASN A 19 38.07 45.30 -30.75
C ASN A 19 37.60 44.93 -29.33
N SER A 20 37.43 43.64 -29.08
CA SER A 20 37.59 43.08 -27.73
C SER A 20 37.96 41.62 -27.87
N GLU A 21 39.16 41.32 -27.39
CA GLU A 21 39.76 40.04 -27.03
C GLU A 21 38.97 38.77 -27.40
N ASP A 22 39.64 37.90 -28.14
CA ASP A 22 39.21 36.56 -28.52
C ASP A 22 39.08 35.67 -27.26
N ILE A 23 38.04 35.92 -26.47
CA ILE A 23 37.54 34.94 -25.52
C ILE A 23 36.78 33.95 -26.39
N ASP A 24 37.43 32.84 -26.71
CA ASP A 24 36.77 31.60 -27.13
C ASP A 24 35.81 31.21 -26.00
N MET A 25 34.66 31.90 -25.92
CA MET A 25 33.53 31.51 -25.09
C MET A 25 32.91 30.30 -25.77
N ARG A 26 33.64 29.18 -25.76
CA ARG A 26 33.01 27.87 -25.70
C ARG A 26 32.17 27.94 -24.45
N GLN A 27 30.89 28.25 -24.59
CA GLN A 27 29.91 27.97 -23.57
C GLN A 27 29.88 26.45 -23.44
N GLU A 28 30.82 25.90 -22.67
CA GLU A 28 30.86 24.49 -22.34
C GLU A 28 29.55 24.18 -21.64
N ARG A 29 28.77 23.31 -22.27
CA ARG A 29 27.46 22.94 -21.77
C ARG A 29 27.65 22.30 -20.39
N ARG A 30 27.11 22.92 -19.34
CA ARG A 30 27.19 22.39 -17.98
C ARG A 30 26.52 21.01 -17.92
N SER A 31 27.22 20.03 -17.35
CA SER A 31 26.70 18.70 -17.09
C SER A 31 26.14 18.62 -15.67
N ALA A 32 25.01 17.93 -15.50
CA ALA A 32 24.42 17.65 -14.19
C ALA A 32 25.11 16.48 -13.46
N ASN A 33 26.14 15.86 -14.05
CA ASN A 33 26.90 14.74 -13.48
C ASN A 33 26.02 13.54 -13.07
N TYR A 34 24.96 13.26 -13.84
CA TYR A 34 24.11 12.09 -13.63
C TYR A 34 24.92 10.79 -13.72
N LYS A 35 24.63 9.86 -12.80
CA LYS A 35 25.21 8.52 -12.83
C LYS A 35 24.55 7.68 -13.93
N PRO A 36 25.29 6.75 -14.55
CA PRO A 36 24.70 5.81 -15.49
C PRO A 36 23.69 4.89 -14.80
N ASN A 37 22.86 4.22 -15.60
CA ASN A 37 21.92 3.23 -15.11
C ASN A 37 22.66 2.12 -14.33
N ILE A 38 22.08 1.71 -13.20
CA ILE A 38 22.59 0.62 -12.36
C ILE A 38 22.50 -0.75 -13.07
N TRP A 39 21.61 -0.88 -14.05
CA TRP A 39 21.44 -2.09 -14.84
C TRP A 39 22.10 -1.95 -16.21
N LYS A 40 22.97 -2.91 -16.55
CA LYS A 40 23.57 -3.01 -17.89
C LYS A 40 22.54 -3.53 -18.88
N TYR A 41 22.62 -3.05 -20.12
CA TYR A 41 21.71 -3.45 -21.19
C TYR A 41 21.72 -4.97 -21.44
N ASP A 42 22.91 -5.57 -21.57
CA ASP A 42 23.05 -7.02 -21.81
C ASP A 42 22.43 -7.85 -20.67
N PHE A 43 22.51 -7.34 -19.43
CA PHE A 43 21.86 -7.97 -18.29
C PHE A 43 20.33 -7.93 -18.45
N LEU A 44 19.76 -6.77 -18.78
CA LEU A 44 18.31 -6.64 -18.99
C LEU A 44 17.82 -7.59 -20.09
N GLN A 45 18.50 -7.63 -21.24
CA GLN A 45 18.17 -8.53 -22.35
C GLN A 45 18.31 -10.02 -21.99
N SER A 46 19.23 -10.37 -21.08
CA SER A 46 19.42 -11.75 -20.60
C SER A 46 18.37 -12.23 -19.58
N LEU A 47 17.53 -11.34 -19.05
CA LEU A 47 16.52 -11.69 -18.04
C LEU A 47 15.61 -12.81 -18.57
N SER A 48 15.44 -13.85 -17.77
CA SER A 48 14.55 -14.97 -18.06
C SER A 48 14.02 -15.54 -16.75
N SER A 49 12.81 -16.09 -16.79
CA SER A 49 12.17 -16.67 -15.62
C SER A 49 11.45 -17.95 -16.01
N LYS A 50 11.70 -19.01 -15.24
CA LYS A 50 10.95 -20.28 -15.34
C LYS A 50 9.46 -20.12 -15.02
N TYR A 51 9.08 -19.04 -14.32
CA TYR A 51 7.69 -18.79 -13.92
C TYR A 51 6.79 -18.28 -15.06
N ASP A 52 7.35 -18.03 -16.24
CA ASP A 52 6.57 -17.75 -17.47
C ASP A 52 5.93 -19.02 -18.05
N GLU A 53 6.31 -20.20 -17.55
CA GLU A 53 5.83 -21.49 -18.06
C GLU A 53 4.39 -21.79 -17.63
N GLU A 54 3.63 -22.44 -18.54
CA GLU A 54 2.23 -22.86 -18.32
C GLU A 54 2.03 -23.69 -17.05
N GLN A 55 3.04 -24.46 -16.63
CA GLN A 55 2.98 -25.27 -15.42
C GLN A 55 2.69 -24.44 -14.16
N TYR A 56 3.25 -23.24 -14.04
CA TYR A 56 3.05 -22.40 -12.84
C TYR A 56 1.67 -21.76 -12.81
N ARG A 57 1.07 -21.50 -13.98
CA ARG A 57 -0.34 -21.10 -14.08
C ARG A 57 -1.27 -22.21 -13.58
N ARG A 58 -1.03 -23.45 -13.99
CA ARG A 58 -1.81 -24.61 -13.48
C ARG A 58 -1.65 -24.83 -11.98
N VAL A 59 -0.43 -24.65 -11.45
CA VAL A 59 -0.17 -24.72 -10.01
C VAL A 59 -0.92 -23.61 -9.26
N ALA A 60 -0.90 -22.38 -9.79
CA ALA A 60 -1.63 -21.26 -9.22
C ALA A 60 -3.14 -21.53 -9.16
N GLU A 61 -3.76 -22.00 -10.26
CA GLU A 61 -5.19 -22.33 -10.28
C GLU A 61 -5.55 -23.45 -9.29
N LYS A 62 -4.72 -24.50 -9.19
CA LYS A 62 -4.94 -25.55 -8.18
C LYS A 62 -4.92 -24.97 -6.76
N LEU A 63 -3.89 -24.18 -6.43
CA LEU A 63 -3.76 -23.56 -5.12
C LEU A 63 -4.87 -22.54 -4.84
N ARG A 64 -5.36 -21.85 -5.87
CA ARG A 64 -6.49 -20.94 -5.76
C ARG A 64 -7.74 -21.65 -5.26
N GLU A 65 -8.08 -22.80 -5.82
CA GLU A 65 -9.25 -23.58 -5.38
C GLU A 65 -9.09 -24.08 -3.93
N GLU A 66 -7.88 -24.48 -3.52
CA GLU A 66 -7.57 -24.83 -2.13
C GLU A 66 -7.68 -23.62 -1.18
N VAL A 67 -7.48 -22.39 -1.67
CA VAL A 67 -7.64 -21.18 -0.84
C VAL A 67 -9.10 -20.75 -0.76
N LYS A 68 -9.90 -21.01 -1.80
CA LYS A 68 -11.36 -20.76 -1.76
C LYS A 68 -12.05 -21.57 -0.67
N SER A 69 -11.64 -22.83 -0.44
CA SER A 69 -12.20 -23.62 0.67
C SER A 69 -11.90 -22.98 2.04
N ILE A 70 -10.75 -22.35 2.22
CA ILE A 70 -10.39 -21.63 3.46
C ILE A 70 -11.38 -20.48 3.74
N PHE A 71 -11.85 -19.76 2.71
CA PHE A 71 -12.87 -18.72 2.87
C PHE A 71 -14.19 -19.27 3.39
N VAL A 72 -14.56 -20.49 2.96
CA VAL A 72 -15.77 -21.18 3.42
C VAL A 72 -15.60 -21.69 4.86
N GLU A 73 -14.43 -22.22 5.20
CA GLU A 73 -14.10 -22.74 6.53
C GLU A 73 -13.95 -21.63 7.59
N ALA A 74 -13.57 -20.42 7.20
CA ALA A 74 -13.46 -19.28 8.10
C ALA A 74 -14.85 -18.82 8.55
N VAL A 75 -15.40 -19.41 9.62
CA VAL A 75 -16.74 -19.06 10.16
C VAL A 75 -16.68 -17.86 11.11
N ASP A 76 -15.64 -17.79 11.94
CA ASP A 76 -15.47 -16.75 12.95
C ASP A 76 -15.12 -15.37 12.35
N LEU A 77 -15.59 -14.29 12.98
CA LEU A 77 -15.38 -12.91 12.52
C LEU A 77 -13.89 -12.56 12.45
N LEU A 78 -13.12 -12.88 13.49
CA LEU A 78 -11.69 -12.58 13.54
C LEU A 78 -10.93 -13.41 12.49
N ALA A 79 -11.30 -14.68 12.31
CA ALA A 79 -10.73 -15.52 11.27
C ALA A 79 -10.99 -14.95 9.86
N LYS A 80 -12.22 -14.51 9.57
CA LYS A 80 -12.57 -13.87 8.29
C LYS A 80 -11.79 -12.58 8.05
N LEU A 81 -11.74 -11.69 9.05
CA LEU A 81 -10.99 -10.43 8.96
C LEU A 81 -9.50 -10.67 8.68
N LYS A 82 -8.87 -11.58 9.42
CA LYS A 82 -7.45 -11.94 9.23
C LYS A 82 -7.19 -12.56 7.86
N LEU A 83 -8.09 -13.43 7.38
CA LEU A 83 -7.96 -14.05 6.07
C LEU A 83 -8.01 -13.00 4.96
N VAL A 84 -9.01 -12.11 4.99
CA VAL A 84 -9.15 -11.02 4.01
C VAL A 84 -7.92 -10.10 4.03
N ASP A 85 -7.48 -9.65 5.21
CA ASP A 85 -6.29 -8.80 5.34
C ASP A 85 -5.03 -9.50 4.81
N SER A 86 -4.85 -10.79 5.10
CA SER A 86 -3.71 -11.57 4.62
C SER A 86 -3.73 -11.74 3.11
N VAL A 87 -4.88 -12.08 2.51
CA VAL A 87 -5.02 -12.25 1.06
C VAL A 87 -4.68 -10.95 0.32
N ILE A 88 -5.15 -9.81 0.83
CA ILE A 88 -4.85 -8.49 0.23
C ILE A 88 -3.36 -8.18 0.36
N LYS A 89 -2.80 -8.26 1.57
CA LYS A 89 -1.38 -7.95 1.85
C LYS A 89 -0.40 -8.86 1.10
N LEU A 90 -0.80 -10.10 0.80
CA LEU A 90 -0.02 -11.05 -0.01
C LEU A 90 -0.14 -10.81 -1.52
N GLY A 91 -0.85 -9.76 -1.95
CA GLY A 91 -1.00 -9.42 -3.37
C GLY A 91 -1.91 -10.38 -4.13
N LEU A 92 -2.84 -11.04 -3.44
CA LEU A 92 -3.75 -12.03 -4.00
C LEU A 92 -5.18 -11.49 -4.19
N GLY A 93 -5.42 -10.21 -3.94
CA GLY A 93 -6.77 -9.62 -4.00
C GLY A 93 -7.51 -9.89 -5.31
N SER A 94 -6.82 -9.81 -6.46
CA SER A 94 -7.42 -10.06 -7.77
C SER A 94 -7.84 -11.51 -8.02
N TYR A 95 -7.33 -12.47 -7.25
CA TYR A 95 -7.75 -13.89 -7.36
C TYR A 95 -9.09 -14.16 -6.65
N PHE A 96 -9.43 -13.32 -5.68
CA PHE A 96 -10.48 -13.57 -4.69
C PHE A 96 -11.42 -12.38 -4.50
N GLU A 97 -11.64 -11.56 -5.53
CA GLU A 97 -12.47 -10.35 -5.43
C GLU A 97 -13.89 -10.67 -4.94
N GLU A 98 -14.48 -11.75 -5.44
CA GLU A 98 -15.82 -12.20 -5.05
C GLU A 98 -15.86 -12.67 -3.58
N GLU A 99 -14.90 -13.51 -3.17
CA GLU A 99 -14.82 -14.05 -1.81
C GLU A 99 -14.51 -12.96 -0.77
N ILE A 100 -13.65 -12.00 -1.13
CA ILE A 100 -13.38 -10.82 -0.30
C ILE A 100 -14.66 -9.99 -0.13
N LYS A 101 -15.36 -9.70 -1.24
CA LYS A 101 -16.59 -8.91 -1.19
C LYS A 101 -17.66 -9.60 -0.34
N GLN A 102 -17.92 -10.88 -0.56
CA GLN A 102 -18.88 -11.65 0.24
C GLN A 102 -18.52 -11.67 1.72
N SER A 103 -17.23 -11.83 2.05
CA SER A 103 -16.76 -11.78 3.43
C SER A 103 -17.02 -10.42 4.07
N LEU A 104 -16.73 -9.33 3.35
CA LEU A 104 -16.96 -7.96 3.83
C LEU A 104 -18.44 -7.62 3.96
N ASP A 105 -19.30 -8.11 3.06
CA ASP A 105 -20.76 -7.97 3.17
C ASP A 105 -21.28 -8.59 4.47
N ILE A 106 -20.82 -9.80 4.80
CA ILE A 106 -21.16 -10.50 6.05
C ILE A 106 -20.64 -9.70 7.26
N ILE A 107 -19.40 -9.22 7.20
CA ILE A 107 -18.78 -8.42 8.27
C ILE A 107 -19.58 -7.12 8.48
N ALA A 108 -19.93 -6.41 7.41
CA ALA A 108 -20.72 -5.17 7.48
C ALA A 108 -22.11 -5.40 8.05
N ALA A 109 -22.79 -6.47 7.64
CA ALA A 109 -24.09 -6.85 8.20
C ALA A 109 -24.00 -7.17 9.69
N SER A 110 -22.97 -7.91 10.11
CA SER A 110 -22.74 -8.23 11.53
C SER A 110 -22.49 -6.98 12.38
N PHE A 111 -21.77 -5.99 11.82
CA PHE A 111 -21.48 -4.74 12.50
C PHE A 111 -22.74 -3.91 12.76
N LYS A 112 -23.62 -3.77 11.75
CA LYS A 112 -24.89 -3.04 11.88
C LYS A 112 -25.81 -3.64 12.96
N ASN A 113 -25.78 -4.97 13.10
CA ASN A 113 -26.61 -5.70 14.06
C ASN A 113 -25.95 -5.86 15.44
N GLN A 114 -24.72 -5.36 15.63
CA GLN A 114 -23.99 -5.55 16.87
C GLN A 114 -24.64 -4.75 18.01
N ASN A 115 -24.76 -5.41 19.18
CA ASN A 115 -25.18 -4.76 20.41
C ASN A 115 -24.09 -3.77 20.84
N PRO A 116 -24.41 -2.47 21.01
CA PRO A 116 -23.43 -1.43 21.33
C PRO A 116 -22.78 -1.62 22.72
N ASN A 117 -23.36 -2.49 23.57
CA ASN A 117 -22.83 -2.80 24.89
C ASN A 117 -21.78 -3.94 24.90
N VAL A 118 -21.50 -4.57 23.75
CA VAL A 118 -20.46 -5.61 23.66
C VAL A 118 -19.12 -4.92 23.39
N GLU A 119 -18.24 -4.96 24.38
CA GLU A 119 -16.87 -4.45 24.24
C GLU A 119 -16.09 -5.38 23.31
N GLU A 120 -15.80 -4.89 22.10
CA GLU A 120 -14.98 -5.58 21.13
C GLU A 120 -13.50 -5.28 21.39
N ASN A 121 -12.59 -6.17 20.97
CA ASN A 121 -11.15 -5.94 21.08
C ASN A 121 -10.70 -4.87 20.05
N LEU A 122 -9.83 -3.94 20.47
CA LEU A 122 -9.30 -2.85 19.63
C LEU A 122 -8.80 -3.32 18.27
N TYR A 123 -8.05 -4.43 18.24
CA TYR A 123 -7.54 -5.04 17.01
C TYR A 123 -8.67 -5.37 16.04
N VAL A 124 -9.73 -6.02 16.53
CA VAL A 124 -10.87 -6.44 15.71
C VAL A 124 -11.62 -5.22 15.18
N THR A 125 -11.87 -4.25 16.07
CA THR A 125 -12.55 -3.00 15.74
C THR A 125 -11.81 -2.20 14.68
N ALA A 126 -10.51 -1.97 14.87
CA ALA A 126 -9.68 -1.22 13.95
C ALA A 126 -9.49 -1.94 12.61
N LEU A 127 -9.23 -3.26 12.63
CA LEU A 127 -9.09 -4.04 11.41
C LEU A 127 -10.37 -4.07 10.59
N ARG A 128 -11.52 -4.27 11.24
CA ARG A 128 -12.84 -4.22 10.59
C ARG A 128 -13.10 -2.85 9.97
N PHE A 129 -12.88 -1.78 10.71
CA PHE A 129 -13.01 -0.42 10.20
C PHE A 129 -12.15 -0.20 8.95
N LYS A 130 -10.86 -0.55 9.05
CA LYS A 130 -9.88 -0.40 7.97
C LYS A 130 -10.32 -1.13 6.70
N LEU A 131 -10.67 -2.42 6.81
CA LEU A 131 -11.06 -3.23 5.66
C LEU A 131 -12.37 -2.75 5.03
N LEU A 132 -13.39 -2.47 5.83
CA LEU A 132 -14.66 -1.96 5.31
C LEU A 132 -14.45 -0.64 4.54
N ARG A 133 -13.68 0.28 5.11
CA ARG A 133 -13.45 1.59 4.50
C ARG A 133 -12.60 1.53 3.23
N LEU A 134 -11.55 0.70 3.21
CA LEU A 134 -10.74 0.44 2.01
C LEU A 134 -11.56 -0.13 0.85
N HIS A 135 -12.63 -0.86 1.15
CA HIS A 135 -13.53 -1.45 0.16
C HIS A 135 -14.81 -0.64 -0.09
N GLY A 136 -14.84 0.63 0.33
CA GLY A 136 -15.90 1.58 -0.02
C GLY A 136 -17.18 1.47 0.81
N TYR A 137 -17.16 0.74 1.93
CA TYR A 137 -18.28 0.74 2.86
C TYR A 137 -18.27 2.02 3.70
N GLU A 138 -19.44 2.63 3.87
CA GLU A 138 -19.59 3.79 4.74
C GLU A 138 -19.56 3.36 6.21
N VAL A 139 -18.48 3.73 6.90
CA VAL A 139 -18.27 3.45 8.33
C VAL A 139 -17.98 4.77 9.04
N SER A 140 -18.92 5.23 9.86
CA SER A 140 -18.81 6.49 10.59
C SER A 140 -17.86 6.38 11.79
N GLN A 141 -17.02 7.39 12.01
CA GLN A 141 -16.30 7.55 13.28
C GLN A 141 -17.23 7.85 14.47
N GLY A 142 -18.46 8.33 14.22
CA GLY A 142 -19.58 8.33 15.17
C GLY A 142 -19.88 9.59 15.97
N GLU A 143 -19.37 10.76 15.56
CA GLU A 143 -19.62 12.01 16.31
C GLU A 143 -21.11 12.38 16.41
N ASN A 144 -21.93 12.02 15.42
CA ASN A 144 -23.35 12.47 15.35
C ASN A 144 -24.40 11.36 15.55
N THR A 145 -23.98 10.10 15.70
CA THR A 145 -24.90 8.93 15.69
C THR A 145 -24.95 8.18 17.02
N GLY A 146 -24.17 8.59 18.03
CA GLY A 146 -24.08 7.90 19.32
C GLY A 146 -23.49 6.48 19.23
N ARG A 147 -23.00 6.07 18.05
CA ARG A 147 -22.40 4.77 17.75
C ARG A 147 -21.13 4.96 16.92
N GLY A 148 -20.11 5.54 17.54
CA GLY A 148 -18.78 5.55 16.98
C GLY A 148 -18.10 4.21 17.13
N VAL A 149 -17.42 3.80 16.07
CA VAL A 149 -16.70 2.53 16.00
C VAL A 149 -15.69 2.42 17.15
N PHE A 150 -15.11 3.55 17.57
CA PHE A 150 -14.10 3.61 18.63
C PHE A 150 -14.63 4.09 19.98
N ASN A 151 -15.95 4.25 20.17
CA ASN A 151 -16.53 4.78 21.43
C ASN A 151 -16.16 3.95 22.67
N GLY A 152 -15.93 2.64 22.52
CA GLY A 152 -15.46 1.80 23.64
C GLY A 152 -14.08 2.21 24.16
N PHE A 153 -13.25 2.82 23.30
CA PHE A 153 -11.87 3.22 23.56
C PHE A 153 -11.69 4.73 23.70
N PHE A 154 -12.71 5.51 23.37
CA PHE A 154 -12.65 6.96 23.22
C PHE A 154 -13.81 7.64 23.94
N ASP A 155 -13.47 8.46 24.94
CA ASP A 155 -14.40 9.34 25.67
C ASP A 155 -13.84 10.77 25.64
N GLY A 156 -13.77 11.35 24.44
CA GLY A 156 -13.10 12.63 24.16
C GLY A 156 -11.58 12.53 24.03
N THR A 157 -10.97 11.47 24.56
CA THR A 157 -9.57 11.05 24.28
C THR A 157 -9.46 9.52 24.34
N PHE A 158 -8.43 8.96 23.70
CA PHE A 158 -8.18 7.52 23.75
C PHE A 158 -7.66 7.06 25.13
N ASP A 159 -8.34 6.08 25.70
CA ASP A 159 -7.99 5.49 26.98
C ASP A 159 -6.83 4.49 26.83
N ARG A 160 -5.66 4.87 27.34
CA ARG A 160 -4.46 4.03 27.32
C ARG A 160 -4.64 2.68 28.00
N SER A 161 -5.49 2.59 29.03
CA SER A 161 -5.74 1.34 29.74
C SER A 161 -6.50 0.31 28.89
N LYS A 162 -7.29 0.79 27.91
CA LYS A 162 -8.03 -0.05 26.96
C LYS A 162 -7.24 -0.36 25.68
N CYS A 163 -6.20 0.42 25.38
CA CYS A 163 -5.35 0.26 24.20
C CYS A 163 -3.96 -0.28 24.57
N THR A 164 -3.90 -1.45 25.22
CA THR A 164 -2.64 -2.05 25.70
C THR A 164 -1.99 -3.03 24.72
N ASP A 165 -2.78 -3.64 23.83
CA ASP A 165 -2.27 -4.56 22.82
C ASP A 165 -1.57 -3.80 21.68
N VAL A 166 -0.29 -4.13 21.47
CA VAL A 166 0.53 -3.54 20.40
C VAL A 166 -0.06 -3.85 19.02
N ARG A 167 -0.62 -5.04 18.81
CA ARG A 167 -1.26 -5.38 17.51
C ARG A 167 -2.49 -4.51 17.28
N GLY A 168 -3.33 -4.34 18.31
CA GLY A 168 -4.46 -3.40 18.27
C GLY A 168 -4.03 -1.96 18.00
N LEU A 169 -2.92 -1.49 18.58
CA LEU A 169 -2.38 -0.15 18.33
C LEU A 169 -1.86 0.03 16.90
N ILE A 170 -1.21 -0.99 16.33
CA ILE A 170 -0.79 -0.99 14.92
C ILE A 170 -2.02 -0.87 14.02
N GLU A 171 -3.05 -1.69 14.23
CA GLU A 171 -4.26 -1.63 13.41
C GLU A 171 -5.02 -0.32 13.60
N LEU A 172 -5.04 0.26 14.81
CA LEU A 172 -5.61 1.60 15.04
C LEU A 172 -4.85 2.68 14.27
N PHE A 173 -3.51 2.62 14.28
CA PHE A 173 -2.67 3.51 13.49
C PHE A 173 -2.99 3.38 12.00
N GLU A 174 -3.01 2.16 11.47
CA GLU A 174 -3.35 1.90 10.06
C GLU A 174 -4.76 2.39 9.69
N ALA A 175 -5.76 2.09 10.53
CA ALA A 175 -7.13 2.53 10.34
C ALA A 175 -7.28 4.06 10.33
N SER A 176 -6.54 4.75 11.20
CA SER A 176 -6.59 6.21 11.33
C SER A 176 -6.08 6.97 10.09
N HIS A 177 -5.28 6.32 9.24
CA HIS A 177 -4.80 6.91 7.97
C HIS A 177 -5.84 6.90 6.86
N LEU A 178 -7.03 6.33 7.11
CA LEU A 178 -8.17 6.36 6.20
C LEU A 178 -9.13 7.51 6.48
N ALA A 179 -8.76 8.43 7.37
CA ALA A 179 -9.58 9.56 7.77
C ALA A 179 -9.94 10.49 6.60
N TYR A 180 -11.16 10.99 6.62
CA TYR A 180 -11.59 12.13 5.81
C TYR A 180 -11.41 13.43 6.60
N GLU A 181 -11.42 14.56 5.87
CA GLU A 181 -11.38 15.87 6.50
C GLU A 181 -12.57 16.06 7.46
N GLY A 182 -12.28 16.57 8.66
CA GLY A 182 -13.27 16.76 9.72
C GLY A 182 -13.43 15.55 10.66
N GLU A 183 -12.71 14.45 10.44
CA GLU A 183 -12.78 13.28 11.33
C GLU A 183 -11.83 13.37 12.54
N ALA A 184 -12.20 14.18 13.53
CA ALA A 184 -11.36 14.48 14.70
C ALA A 184 -10.99 13.23 15.51
N THR A 185 -11.91 12.26 15.63
CA THR A 185 -11.64 11.01 16.38
C THR A 185 -10.51 10.21 15.74
N LEU A 186 -10.43 10.18 14.41
CA LEU A 186 -9.36 9.46 13.71
C LEU A 186 -8.04 10.24 13.73
N GLU A 187 -8.07 11.57 13.69
CA GLU A 187 -6.86 12.37 13.90
C GLU A 187 -6.28 12.15 15.31
N ASP A 188 -7.13 12.10 16.34
CA ASP A 188 -6.73 11.74 17.69
C ASP A 188 -6.20 10.30 17.77
N ALA A 189 -6.85 9.35 17.07
CA ALA A 189 -6.40 7.97 16.99
C ALA A 189 -4.99 7.86 16.39
N LYS A 190 -4.74 8.63 15.32
CA LYS A 190 -3.44 8.71 14.64
C LYS A 190 -2.37 9.23 15.59
N ALA A 191 -2.61 10.38 16.22
CA ALA A 191 -1.66 10.98 17.15
C ALA A 191 -1.40 10.10 18.38
N PHE A 192 -2.46 9.50 18.94
CA PHE A 192 -2.39 8.62 20.09
C PHE A 192 -1.58 7.35 19.80
N SER A 193 -1.94 6.63 18.73
CA SER A 193 -1.28 5.37 18.36
C SER A 193 0.18 5.61 17.96
N ALA A 194 0.46 6.65 17.16
CA ALA A 194 1.83 7.02 16.77
C ALA A 194 2.72 7.27 17.98
N ARG A 195 2.23 8.03 18.97
CA ARG A 195 2.96 8.35 20.20
C ARG A 195 3.27 7.10 21.03
N ILE A 196 2.30 6.20 21.17
CA ILE A 196 2.52 4.96 21.94
C ILE A 196 3.50 4.05 21.20
N LEU A 197 3.27 3.79 19.91
CA LEU A 197 4.11 2.93 19.09
C LEU A 197 5.56 3.41 19.06
N SER A 198 5.79 4.73 18.91
CA SER A 198 7.13 5.33 18.93
C SER A 198 7.82 5.22 20.29
N GLY A 199 7.06 5.08 21.37
CA GLY A 199 7.57 4.92 22.73
C GLY A 199 7.78 3.46 23.16
N ILE A 200 7.43 2.48 22.32
CA ILE A 200 7.65 1.06 22.64
C ILE A 200 9.14 0.74 22.61
N ASN A 201 9.63 0.10 23.66
CA ASN A 201 10.95 -0.50 23.62
C ASN A 201 10.92 -1.77 22.74
N CYS A 202 11.36 -1.66 21.49
CA CYS A 202 11.41 -2.77 20.53
C CYS A 202 12.24 -3.96 21.01
N SER A 203 13.20 -3.78 21.95
CA SER A 203 13.98 -4.90 22.49
C SER A 203 13.20 -5.75 23.49
N ALA A 204 12.05 -5.28 23.97
CA ALA A 204 11.24 -5.92 25.00
C ALA A 204 10.04 -6.68 24.43
N ILE A 205 9.85 -6.68 23.11
CA ILE A 205 8.75 -7.37 22.41
C ILE A 205 9.29 -8.39 21.42
N GLU A 206 8.40 -9.24 20.90
CA GLU A 206 8.73 -10.21 19.85
C GLU A 206 9.37 -9.53 18.64
N SER A 207 10.46 -10.10 18.12
CA SER A 207 11.26 -9.53 17.03
C SER A 207 10.42 -9.16 15.80
N ASP A 208 9.48 -10.02 15.40
CA ASP A 208 8.64 -9.75 14.23
C ASP A 208 7.60 -8.66 14.50
N LEU A 209 7.09 -8.56 15.72
CA LEU A 209 6.21 -7.47 16.13
C LEU A 209 6.96 -6.14 16.16
N ALA A 210 8.21 -6.11 16.64
CA ALA A 210 9.07 -4.94 16.60
C ALA A 210 9.33 -4.45 15.16
N LYS A 211 9.62 -5.37 14.24
CA LYS A 211 9.78 -5.04 12.81
C LYS A 211 8.49 -4.44 12.25
N HIS A 212 7.33 -4.98 12.63
CA HIS A 212 6.04 -4.46 12.17
C HIS A 212 5.78 -3.03 12.69
N VAL A 213 6.10 -2.74 13.96
CA VAL A 213 6.00 -1.38 14.51
C VAL A 213 6.85 -0.39 13.72
N VAL A 214 8.11 -0.74 13.45
CA VAL A 214 9.02 0.12 12.65
C VAL A 214 8.46 0.30 11.23
N HIS A 215 7.98 -0.78 10.61
CA HIS A 215 7.44 -0.76 9.26
C HIS A 215 6.24 0.19 9.13
N VAL A 216 5.25 0.11 10.03
CA VAL A 216 4.07 0.98 9.95
C VAL A 216 4.38 2.44 10.27
N LEU A 217 5.31 2.71 11.19
CA LEU A 217 5.70 4.08 11.54
C LEU A 217 6.51 4.78 10.44
N GLU A 218 7.24 4.02 9.61
CA GLU A 218 7.93 4.59 8.45
C GLU A 218 6.93 5.10 7.40
N LEU A 219 5.93 4.27 7.08
CA LEU A 219 4.85 4.63 6.17
C LEU A 219 3.65 3.70 6.44
N PRO A 220 2.43 4.23 6.61
CA PRO A 220 1.22 3.41 6.78
C PRO A 220 0.92 2.63 5.49
N SER A 221 0.31 1.45 5.64
CA SER A 221 -0.03 0.56 4.52
C SER A 221 -0.92 1.25 3.47
N HIS A 222 -1.81 2.16 3.89
CA HIS A 222 -2.68 2.89 2.95
C HIS A 222 -1.92 3.81 1.98
N TRP A 223 -0.70 4.24 2.34
CA TRP A 223 0.14 5.09 1.48
C TRP A 223 1.19 4.29 0.70
N ARG A 224 1.29 2.98 0.94
CA ARG A 224 2.23 2.09 0.26
C ARG A 224 1.60 1.58 -1.04
N VAL A 225 2.43 1.50 -2.09
CA VAL A 225 2.07 0.71 -3.27
C VAL A 225 2.18 -0.75 -2.89
N LEU A 226 1.03 -1.45 -2.84
CA LEU A 226 0.90 -2.83 -2.36
C LEU A 226 2.01 -3.73 -2.92
N TRP A 227 2.25 -3.71 -4.23
CA TRP A 227 3.21 -4.60 -4.89
C TRP A 227 4.66 -4.45 -4.39
N PHE A 228 5.05 -3.26 -3.92
CA PHE A 228 6.38 -3.03 -3.36
C PHE A 228 6.51 -3.62 -1.95
N ASP A 229 5.39 -3.87 -1.27
CA ASP A 229 5.36 -4.38 0.10
C ASP A 229 5.00 -5.88 0.19
N VAL A 230 4.45 -6.48 -0.89
CA VAL A 230 4.07 -7.91 -0.93
C VAL A 230 5.22 -8.82 -0.48
N LYS A 231 6.47 -8.54 -0.86
CA LYS A 231 7.62 -9.37 -0.45
C LYS A 231 7.86 -9.32 1.06
N TRP A 232 7.68 -8.16 1.68
CA TRP A 232 7.77 -8.01 3.14
C TRP A 232 6.64 -8.79 3.82
N HIS A 233 5.42 -8.70 3.30
CA HIS A 233 4.28 -9.47 3.80
C HIS A 233 4.44 -10.98 3.62
N ILE A 234 4.96 -11.47 2.49
CA ILE A 234 5.25 -12.90 2.29
C ILE A 234 6.24 -13.40 3.33
N ASN A 235 7.33 -12.65 3.58
CA ASN A 235 8.33 -13.04 4.57
C ASN A 235 7.75 -13.02 6.00
N THR A 236 6.98 -12.00 6.35
CA THR A 236 6.33 -11.89 7.66
C THR A 236 5.32 -13.02 7.86
N TYR A 237 4.52 -13.33 6.83
CA TYR A 237 3.54 -14.41 6.84
C TYR A 237 4.18 -15.79 6.89
N GLU A 238 5.37 -15.99 6.30
CA GLU A 238 6.12 -17.24 6.39
C GLU A 238 6.66 -17.53 7.79
N ASN A 239 6.98 -16.47 8.57
CA ASN A 239 7.50 -16.60 9.92
C ASN A 239 6.41 -16.72 11.00
N ASP A 240 5.14 -16.49 10.66
CA ASP A 240 4.03 -16.69 11.60
C ASP A 240 3.85 -18.19 11.93
N LYS A 241 3.44 -18.49 13.16
CA LYS A 241 3.19 -19.87 13.62
C LYS A 241 1.87 -20.43 13.08
N GLN A 242 0.93 -19.57 12.68
CA GLN A 242 -0.41 -19.94 12.21
C GLN A 242 -0.56 -19.91 10.69
N THR A 243 0.55 -19.93 9.95
CA THR A 243 0.58 -19.76 8.50
C THR A 243 -0.13 -20.88 7.75
N ASN A 244 -1.12 -20.50 6.94
CA ASN A 244 -1.71 -21.43 5.99
C ASN A 244 -0.75 -21.67 4.81
N ARG A 245 -0.34 -22.93 4.63
CA ARG A 245 0.64 -23.34 3.61
C ARG A 245 0.15 -23.14 2.18
N HIS A 246 -1.14 -23.34 1.90
CA HIS A 246 -1.71 -23.14 0.57
C HIS A 246 -1.72 -21.66 0.20
N LEU A 247 -2.13 -20.80 1.13
CA LEU A 247 -2.11 -19.36 0.92
C LEU A 247 -0.67 -18.83 0.70
N LEU A 248 0.30 -19.28 1.52
CA LEU A 248 1.70 -18.90 1.34
C LEU A 248 2.27 -19.39 0.00
N ALA A 249 1.97 -20.63 -0.38
CA ALA A 249 2.42 -21.19 -1.65
C ALA A 249 1.84 -20.41 -2.83
N LEU A 250 0.55 -20.07 -2.78
CA LEU A 250 -0.11 -19.26 -3.82
C LEU A 250 0.52 -17.87 -3.92
N ALA A 251 0.77 -17.21 -2.79
CA ALA A 251 1.42 -15.89 -2.75
C ALA A 251 2.80 -15.92 -3.43
N LYS A 252 3.62 -16.93 -3.12
CA LYS A 252 4.95 -17.11 -3.75
C LYS A 252 4.86 -17.39 -5.24
N VAL A 253 3.92 -18.24 -5.67
CA VAL A 253 3.73 -18.52 -7.10
C VAL A 253 3.27 -17.26 -7.83
N ASN A 254 2.25 -16.56 -7.31
CA ASN A 254 1.75 -15.32 -7.89
C ASN A 254 2.85 -14.26 -8.03
N PHE A 255 3.58 -13.98 -6.95
CA PHE A 255 4.67 -13.01 -6.96
C PHE A 255 5.69 -13.29 -8.07
N ASN A 256 6.12 -14.55 -8.20
CA ASN A 256 7.12 -14.93 -9.19
C ASN A 256 6.57 -14.95 -10.63
N THR A 257 5.30 -15.31 -10.83
CA THR A 257 4.63 -15.27 -12.14
C THR A 257 4.48 -13.82 -12.62
N VAL A 258 3.99 -12.92 -11.77
CA VAL A 258 3.91 -11.49 -12.11
C VAL A 258 5.30 -10.89 -12.34
N GLN A 259 6.30 -11.27 -11.53
CA GLN A 259 7.68 -10.86 -11.77
C GLN A 259 8.22 -11.34 -13.13
N ALA A 260 7.87 -12.56 -13.56
CA ALA A 260 8.24 -13.07 -14.88
C ALA A 260 7.65 -12.22 -16.01
N THR A 261 6.37 -11.85 -15.89
CA THR A 261 5.71 -10.92 -16.83
C THR A 261 6.42 -9.57 -16.86
N LEU A 262 6.68 -8.97 -15.69
CA LEU A 262 7.38 -7.68 -15.60
C LEU A 262 8.79 -7.72 -16.19
N GLN A 263 9.52 -8.83 -16.02
CA GLN A 263 10.84 -9.01 -16.65
C GLN A 263 10.75 -9.10 -18.17
N LYS A 264 9.70 -9.73 -18.70
CA LYS A 264 9.43 -9.78 -20.14
C LYS A 264 9.11 -8.38 -20.68
N ASP A 265 8.21 -7.66 -20.03
CA ASP A 265 7.84 -6.29 -20.41
C ASP A 265 9.06 -5.36 -20.36
N LEU A 266 9.91 -5.50 -19.33
CA LEU A 266 11.14 -4.71 -19.20
C LEU A 266 12.13 -4.99 -20.34
N ARG A 267 12.27 -6.24 -20.78
CA ARG A 267 13.08 -6.58 -21.97
C ARG A 267 12.55 -5.89 -23.21
N ASP A 268 11.24 -5.97 -23.43
CA ASP A 268 10.58 -5.41 -24.61
C ASP A 268 10.70 -3.87 -24.65
N VAL A 269 10.56 -3.19 -23.50
CA VAL A 269 10.72 -1.74 -23.40
C VAL A 269 12.18 -1.30 -23.52
N SER A 270 13.12 -2.15 -23.11
CA SER A 270 14.55 -1.83 -23.24
C SER A 270 15.08 -2.02 -24.66
N ARG A 271 14.40 -2.80 -25.51
CA ARG A 271 14.80 -3.11 -26.90
C ARG A 271 14.65 -1.91 -27.83
#